data_AF-A0A8T0EHJ7-F1
#
_entry.id   AF-A0A8T0EHJ7-F1
#
_cell.length_a   1.000
_cell.length_b   1.000
_cell.length_c   1.000
_cell.angle_alpha   90.00
_cell.angle_beta   90.00
_cell.angle_gamma   90.00
#
_symmetry.space_group_name_H-M   'P 1'
#
loop_
_entity.id
_entity.type
_entity.pdbx_description
1 polymer ?
#
loop_
_entity_poly.entity_id
_entity_poly.type
_entity_poly.pdbx_seq_one_letter_code
_entity_poly.pdbx_strand_id
1 'polypeptide(L)'
;MQKVFVKNYQINKIIFNKGSSDIQEAATHASYIVANNIAKNNKALIDGEFAKQCLLQVCDVLCKDKKNNSETVSLSRKTVTSRIEVIDKNLTSQLESKIGQFKFCSIAMDESTDINDTAQLILFIKGVDENFEITEELVCMRS
;
A
#
# COMPACT_ATOMS: atom_id res chain seq x y z
N MET A 1 9.13 -13.35 8.85
CA MET A 1 9.19 -13.89 7.48
C MET A 1 7.95 -13.39 6.76
N GLN A 2 8.06 -12.35 5.92
CA GLN A 2 6.98 -11.84 5.05
C GLN A 2 7.60 -10.78 4.13
N LYS A 3 8.47 -11.24 3.23
CA LYS A 3 8.65 -10.58 1.94
C LYS A 3 7.71 -11.29 0.99
N VAL A 4 6.40 -11.07 1.16
CA VAL A 4 5.48 -11.50 0.11
C VAL A 4 5.38 -10.36 -0.88
N PHE A 5 5.72 -10.73 -2.11
CA PHE A 5 6.00 -9.90 -3.25
C PHE A 5 4.81 -9.02 -3.59
N VAL A 6 4.94 -7.71 -3.40
CA VAL A 6 4.15 -6.74 -4.17
C VAL A 6 4.97 -6.45 -5.43
N LYS A 7 4.97 -7.37 -6.39
CA LYS A 7 5.41 -7.04 -7.75
C LYS A 7 4.27 -6.28 -8.41
N ASN A 8 4.48 -4.99 -8.60
CA ASN A 8 3.77 -4.14 -9.57
C ASN A 8 2.24 -4.09 -9.50
N TYR A 9 1.72 -3.42 -8.47
CA TYR A 9 0.66 -2.44 -8.73
C TYR A 9 1.26 -1.04 -8.62
N GLN A 10 1.35 -0.36 -9.77
CA GLN A 10 1.57 1.07 -9.84
C GLN A 10 0.40 1.73 -9.12
N ILE A 11 0.66 2.42 -8.00
CA ILE A 11 -0.32 3.32 -7.39
C ILE A 11 -0.41 4.54 -8.31
N ASN A 12 -0.93 4.39 -9.53
CA ASN A 12 -1.01 5.48 -10.51
C ASN A 12 -2.19 5.26 -11.46
N LYS A 13 -3.37 5.76 -11.07
CA LYS A 13 -4.17 6.76 -11.83
C LYS A 13 -5.61 6.93 -11.34
N ILE A 14 -6.22 5.94 -10.69
CA ILE A 14 -7.68 5.97 -10.48
C ILE A 14 -8.09 6.92 -9.34
N ILE A 15 -7.26 7.11 -8.31
CA ILE A 15 -7.56 8.08 -7.24
C ILE A 15 -7.23 9.53 -7.65
N PHE A 16 -6.41 9.73 -8.68
CA PHE A 16 -5.75 11.00 -8.94
C PHE A 16 -5.99 11.47 -10.37
N ASN A 17 -7.20 11.94 -10.63
CA ASN A 17 -7.49 12.70 -11.84
C ASN A 17 -8.40 13.89 -11.51
N LYS A 18 -7.81 14.90 -10.88
CA LYS A 18 -8.30 16.28 -10.99
C LYS A 18 -7.14 17.25 -10.75
N GLY A 19 -6.92 18.13 -11.72
CA GLY A 19 -5.99 19.25 -11.55
C GLY A 19 -6.59 20.25 -10.58
N SER A 20 -6.06 20.30 -9.37
CA SER A 20 -6.28 21.39 -8.42
C SER A 20 -5.00 21.67 -7.64
N SER A 21 -4.63 22.95 -7.60
CA SER A 21 -3.44 23.49 -6.94
C SER A 21 -3.63 23.68 -5.42
N ASP A 22 -4.26 22.72 -4.73
CA ASP A 22 -4.57 22.83 -3.30
C ASP A 22 -3.48 22.17 -2.43
N ILE A 23 -2.91 22.95 -1.51
CA ILE A 23 -1.91 22.49 -0.53
C ILE A 23 -2.45 21.30 0.28
N GLN A 24 -3.76 21.27 0.56
CA GLN A 24 -4.38 20.19 1.33
C GLN A 24 -4.45 18.87 0.55
N GLU A 25 -4.67 18.94 -0.76
CA GLU A 25 -4.66 17.77 -1.64
C GLU A 25 -3.24 17.18 -1.73
N ALA A 26 -2.24 18.05 -1.94
CA ALA A 26 -0.84 17.66 -1.95
C ALA A 26 -0.40 17.02 -0.61
N ALA A 27 -0.82 17.58 0.52
CA ALA A 27 -0.53 17.03 1.84
C ALA A 27 -1.19 15.67 2.06
N THR A 28 -2.43 15.51 1.60
CA THR A 28 -3.15 14.23 1.63
C THR A 28 -2.41 13.20 0.78
N HIS A 29 -1.99 13.56 -0.42
CA HIS A 29 -1.22 12.69 -1.31
C HIS A 29 0.11 12.25 -0.66
N ALA A 30 0.86 13.19 -0.08
CA ALA A 30 2.09 12.88 0.66
C ALA A 30 1.83 11.88 1.81
N SER A 31 0.70 12.00 2.51
CA SER A 31 0.34 11.05 3.59
C SER A 31 0.12 9.62 3.07
N TYR A 32 -0.47 9.45 1.88
CA TYR A 32 -0.61 8.13 1.25
C TYR A 32 0.74 7.55 0.82
N ILE A 33 1.64 8.36 0.27
CA ILE A 33 2.99 7.92 -0.12
C ILE A 33 3.72 7.35 1.10
N VAL A 34 3.73 8.09 2.21
CA VAL A 34 4.42 7.65 3.43
C VAL A 34 3.76 6.41 4.01
N ALA A 35 2.42 6.36 4.09
CA ALA A 35 1.71 5.20 4.61
C ALA A 35 1.97 3.93 3.78
N ASN A 36 1.96 4.05 2.45
CA ASN A 36 2.34 2.96 1.54
C ASN A 36 3.80 2.52 1.75
N ASN A 37 4.72 3.45 1.96
CA ASN A 37 6.13 3.12 2.21
C ASN A 37 6.31 2.40 3.56
N ILE A 38 5.57 2.80 4.59
CA ILE A 38 5.57 2.11 5.90
C ILE A 38 5.10 0.66 5.72
N ALA A 39 3.96 0.45 5.04
CA ALA A 39 3.42 -0.88 4.79
C ALA A 39 4.37 -1.76 3.96
N LYS A 40 4.87 -1.27 2.82
CA LYS A 40 5.75 -2.02 1.92
C LYS A 40 7.08 -2.43 2.56
N ASN A 41 7.59 -1.62 3.49
CA ASN A 41 8.85 -1.90 4.19
C ASN A 41 8.65 -2.61 5.53
N ASN A 42 7.43 -3.07 5.82
CA ASN A 42 7.06 -3.74 7.07
C ASN A 42 7.50 -2.95 8.31
N LYS A 43 7.25 -1.65 8.29
CA LYS A 43 7.56 -0.71 9.38
C LYS A 43 6.37 -0.57 10.32
N ALA A 44 6.65 -0.15 11.56
CA ALA A 44 5.58 0.02 12.54
C ALA A 44 4.70 1.21 12.14
N LEU A 45 3.39 1.13 12.37
CA LEU A 45 2.47 2.22 12.00
C LEU A 45 2.78 3.55 12.71
N ILE A 46 3.42 3.47 13.88
CA ILE A 46 3.89 4.64 14.64
C ILE A 46 5.15 5.29 14.03
N ASP A 47 5.80 4.62 13.07
CA ASP A 47 6.95 5.20 12.37
C ASP A 47 6.53 6.39 11.49
N GLY A 48 5.22 6.60 11.27
CA GLY A 48 4.66 7.78 10.62
C GLY A 48 5.01 9.08 11.36
N GLU A 49 4.87 9.10 12.69
CA GLU A 49 5.26 10.25 13.49
C GLU A 49 6.76 10.53 13.41
N PHE A 50 7.59 9.48 13.46
CA PHE A 50 9.04 9.61 13.31
C PHE A 50 9.42 10.16 11.93
N ALA A 51 8.83 9.64 10.86
CA ALA A 51 9.03 10.13 9.50
C ALA A 51 8.64 11.62 9.37
N LYS A 52 7.55 12.04 10.04
CA LYS A 52 7.15 13.45 10.08
C LYS A 52 8.19 14.33 10.76
N GLN A 53 8.72 13.89 11.91
CA GLN A 53 9.77 14.62 12.63
C GLN A 53 11.02 14.81 11.77
N CYS A 54 11.50 13.74 11.12
CA CYS A 54 12.63 13.82 10.19
C CYS A 54 12.35 14.78 9.02
N LEU A 55 11.15 14.71 8.43
CA LEU A 55 10.76 15.60 7.34
C LEU A 55 10.83 17.09 7.75
N LEU A 56 10.29 17.43 8.92
CA LEU A 56 10.27 18.81 9.41
C LEU A 56 11.68 19.34 9.68
N GLN A 57 12.56 18.53 10.29
CA GLN A 57 13.95 18.91 10.54
C GLN A 57 14.74 19.14 9.24
N VAL A 58 14.52 18.30 8.22
CA VAL A 58 15.14 18.48 6.91
C VAL A 58 14.61 19.74 6.22
N CYS A 59 13.30 20.00 6.29
CA CYS A 59 12.69 21.21 5.74
C CYS A 59 13.24 22.49 6.43
N ASP A 60 13.51 22.44 7.73
CA ASP A 60 14.11 23.56 8.47
C ASP A 60 15.50 23.96 7.97
N VAL A 61 16.26 23.00 7.44
CA VAL A 61 17.61 23.25 6.91
C VAL A 61 17.57 23.60 5.42
N LEU A 62 16.82 22.84 4.61
CA LEU A 62 16.91 22.90 3.15
C LEU A 62 15.80 23.71 2.47
N CYS A 63 14.63 23.84 3.09
CA CYS A 63 13.41 24.34 2.44
C CYS A 63 12.51 25.11 3.41
N LYS A 64 13.05 26.13 4.10
CA LYS A 64 12.33 26.91 5.13
C LYS A 64 10.98 27.43 4.65
N ASP A 65 10.91 27.90 3.41
CA ASP A 65 9.68 28.46 2.81
C ASP A 65 8.55 27.43 2.64
N LYS A 66 8.87 26.13 2.70
CA LYS A 66 7.90 25.03 2.52
C LYS A 66 7.58 24.29 3.81
N LYS A 67 8.13 24.71 4.96
CA LYS A 67 7.91 24.05 6.25
C LYS A 67 6.42 23.93 6.60
N ASN A 68 5.68 25.02 6.45
CA ASN A 68 4.25 25.08 6.76
C ASN A 68 3.45 24.03 5.96
N ASN A 69 3.85 23.74 4.72
CA ASN A 69 3.20 22.73 3.87
C ASN A 69 3.55 21.30 4.32
N SER A 70 4.71 21.07 4.93
CA SER A 70 5.08 19.77 5.50
C SER A 70 4.38 19.50 6.83
N GLU A 71 4.04 20.53 7.59
CA GLU A 71 3.28 20.40 8.85
C GLU A 71 1.85 19.92 8.64
N THR A 72 1.22 20.30 7.52
CA THR A 72 -0.15 19.87 7.18
C THR A 72 -0.25 18.37 6.84
N VAL A 73 0.88 17.71 6.54
CA VAL A 73 0.89 16.26 6.29
C VAL A 73 0.60 15.51 7.59
N SER A 74 -0.59 14.89 7.68
CA SER A 74 -0.97 14.07 8.82
C SER A 74 -0.37 12.67 8.70
N LEU A 75 0.49 12.31 9.64
CA LEU A 75 1.17 11.00 9.71
C LEU A 75 0.99 10.35 11.08
N SER A 76 -0.13 10.64 11.75
CA SER A 76 -0.42 9.95 13.01
C SER A 76 -0.58 8.45 12.77
N ARG A 77 -0.33 7.59 13.78
CA ARG A 77 -0.62 6.15 13.69
C ARG A 77 -2.01 5.89 13.11
N LYS A 78 -3.03 6.61 13.61
CA LYS A 78 -4.42 6.50 13.13
C LYS A 78 -4.56 6.88 11.65
N THR A 79 -3.89 7.94 11.23
CA THR A 79 -3.89 8.36 9.83
C THR A 79 -3.22 7.32 8.96
N VAL A 80 -2.03 6.84 9.33
CA VAL A 80 -1.29 5.82 8.60
C VAL A 80 -2.13 4.55 8.44
N THR A 81 -2.76 4.06 9.52
CA THR A 81 -3.69 2.92 9.48
C THR A 81 -4.81 3.16 8.47
N SER A 82 -5.53 4.29 8.58
CA SER A 82 -6.65 4.58 7.68
C SER A 82 -6.22 4.69 6.22
N ARG A 83 -5.04 5.27 5.94
CA ARG A 83 -4.50 5.36 4.57
C ARG A 83 -4.16 3.97 4.02
N ILE A 84 -3.58 3.10 4.84
CA ILE A 84 -3.28 1.71 4.47
C ILE A 84 -4.57 0.95 4.16
N GLU A 85 -5.63 1.09 4.98
CA GLU A 85 -6.93 0.44 4.73
C GLU A 85 -7.56 0.90 3.41
N VAL A 86 -7.43 2.18 3.05
CA VAL A 86 -7.93 2.68 1.75
C VAL A 86 -7.10 2.12 0.60
N ILE A 87 -5.78 2.06 0.74
CA ILE A 87 -4.89 1.43 -0.25
C ILE A 87 -5.26 -0.04 -0.43
N ASP A 88 -5.43 -0.77 0.67
CA ASP A 88 -5.80 -2.19 0.70
C ASP A 88 -7.13 -2.46 0.00
N LYS A 89 -8.18 -1.68 0.32
CA LYS A 89 -9.47 -1.75 -0.39
C LYS A 89 -9.33 -1.52 -1.88
N ASN A 90 -8.56 -0.50 -2.28
CA ASN A 90 -8.35 -0.18 -3.68
C ASN A 90 -7.55 -1.26 -4.42
N LEU A 91 -6.58 -1.90 -3.76
CA LEU A 91 -5.85 -3.04 -4.33
C LEU A 91 -6.76 -4.26 -4.46
N THR A 92 -7.57 -4.54 -3.44
CA THR A 92 -8.56 -5.63 -3.45
C THR A 92 -9.54 -5.48 -4.60
N SER A 93 -10.13 -4.29 -4.79
CA SER A 93 -11.05 -4.05 -5.90
C SER A 93 -10.40 -4.19 -7.29
N GLN A 94 -9.12 -3.81 -7.42
CA GLN A 94 -8.38 -4.00 -8.68
C GLN A 94 -8.11 -5.49 -8.95
N LEU A 95 -7.75 -6.24 -7.90
CA LEU A 95 -7.56 -7.68 -8.00
C LEU A 95 -8.87 -8.39 -8.38
N GLU A 96 -9.98 -8.07 -7.71
CA GLU A 96 -11.31 -8.60 -8.05
C GLU A 96 -11.69 -8.30 -9.51
N SER A 97 -11.44 -7.07 -9.97
CA SER A 97 -11.69 -6.69 -11.36
C SER A 97 -10.84 -7.49 -12.36
N LYS A 98 -9.56 -7.72 -12.07
CA LYS A 98 -8.67 -8.54 -12.90
C LYS A 98 -9.05 -10.02 -12.88
N ILE A 99 -9.44 -10.55 -11.72
CA ILE A 99 -9.95 -11.92 -11.60
C ILE A 99 -11.20 -12.12 -12.47
N GLY A 100 -12.11 -11.14 -12.49
CA GLY A 100 -13.29 -11.16 -13.36
C GLY A 100 -12.99 -11.20 -14.86
N GLN A 101 -11.76 -10.91 -15.29
CA GLN A 101 -11.32 -10.94 -16.69
C GLN A 101 -10.67 -12.29 -17.08
N PHE A 102 -10.34 -13.15 -16.11
CA PHE A 102 -9.70 -14.43 -16.40
C PHE A 102 -10.63 -15.37 -17.17
N LYS A 103 -10.09 -16.03 -18.20
CA LYS A 103 -10.77 -17.12 -18.93
C LYS A 103 -10.51 -18.47 -18.26
N PHE A 104 -9.31 -18.65 -17.73
CA PHE A 104 -8.95 -19.81 -16.91
C PHE A 104 -8.18 -19.34 -15.68
N CYS A 105 -8.40 -20.01 -14.56
CA CYS A 105 -7.65 -19.76 -13.33
C CYS A 105 -7.38 -21.05 -12.56
N SER A 106 -6.35 -21.01 -11.74
CA SER A 106 -6.01 -22.02 -10.74
C SER A 106 -5.74 -21.33 -9.40
N ILE A 107 -6.10 -22.00 -8.32
CA ILE A 107 -5.82 -21.54 -6.95
C ILE A 107 -4.78 -22.47 -6.34
N ALA A 108 -3.73 -21.91 -5.76
CA ALA A 108 -2.75 -22.63 -4.96
C ALA A 108 -2.92 -22.25 -3.50
N MET A 109 -2.86 -23.25 -2.62
CA MET A 109 -3.01 -23.09 -1.19
C MET A 109 -1.81 -23.74 -0.51
N ASP A 110 -1.12 -22.98 0.34
CA ASP A 110 0.08 -23.41 1.05
C ASP A 110 -0.11 -23.21 2.55
N GLU A 111 0.07 -24.28 3.32
CA GLU A 111 -0.02 -24.26 4.78
C GLU A 111 1.40 -24.44 5.35
N SER A 112 1.80 -23.53 6.23
CA SER A 112 3.06 -23.59 6.97
C SER A 112 2.81 -23.32 8.45
N THR A 113 3.80 -23.51 9.31
CA THR A 113 3.71 -23.13 10.73
C THR A 113 4.71 -22.04 11.05
N ASP A 114 4.29 -21.08 11.88
CA ASP A 114 5.18 -20.02 12.35
C ASP A 114 6.09 -20.49 13.52
N ILE A 115 6.91 -19.59 14.05
CA ILE A 115 7.83 -19.91 15.15
C ILE A 115 7.13 -20.26 16.48
N ASN A 116 5.82 -20.02 16.57
CA ASN A 116 4.98 -20.30 17.72
C ASN A 116 4.02 -21.48 17.43
N ASP A 117 4.32 -22.30 16.42
CA ASP A 117 3.49 -23.41 15.96
C ASP A 117 2.06 -23.00 15.54
N THR A 118 1.87 -21.75 15.15
CA THR A 118 0.59 -21.27 14.59
C THR A 118 0.54 -21.57 13.10
N ALA A 119 -0.47 -22.31 12.65
CA ALA A 119 -0.68 -22.63 11.24
C ALA A 119 -0.98 -21.35 10.44
N GLN A 120 -0.24 -21.13 9.36
CA GLN A 120 -0.40 -20.03 8.42
C GLN A 120 -0.82 -20.59 7.06
N LEU A 121 -2.00 -20.19 6.58
CA LEU A 121 -2.55 -20.54 5.29
C LEU A 121 -2.41 -19.38 4.31
N ILE A 122 -1.79 -19.61 3.16
CA ILE A 122 -1.60 -18.63 2.11
C ILE A 122 -2.33 -19.08 0.84
N LEU A 123 -3.09 -18.18 0.23
CA LEU A 123 -3.85 -18.43 -0.99
C LEU A 123 -3.32 -17.57 -2.15
N PHE A 124 -2.91 -18.22 -3.23
CA PHE A 124 -2.53 -17.57 -4.49
C PHE A 124 -3.53 -17.90 -5.59
N ILE A 125 -3.79 -16.93 -6.46
CA ILE A 125 -4.53 -17.13 -7.70
C ILE A 125 -3.60 -16.92 -8.89
N LYS A 126 -3.67 -17.84 -9.84
CA LYS A 126 -3.00 -17.73 -11.14
C LYS A 126 -4.06 -17.77 -12.22
N GLY A 127 -4.10 -16.76 -13.08
CA GLY A 127 -5.10 -16.64 -14.13
C GLY A 127 -4.50 -16.26 -15.47
N VAL A 128 -5.24 -16.57 -16.52
CA VAL A 128 -4.95 -16.13 -17.89
C VAL A 128 -6.17 -15.42 -18.46
N ASP A 129 -5.98 -14.24 -19.04
CA ASP A 129 -7.05 -13.48 -19.70
C ASP A 129 -7.16 -13.77 -21.20
N GLU A 130 -8.04 -13.04 -21.89
CA GLU A 130 -8.27 -13.18 -23.34
C GLU A 130 -7.07 -12.84 -24.22
N ASN A 131 -6.13 -12.04 -23.70
CA ASN A 131 -4.91 -11.69 -24.40
C ASN A 131 -3.78 -12.69 -24.11
N PHE A 132 -4.09 -13.80 -23.45
CA PHE A 132 -3.14 -14.79 -22.97
C PHE A 132 -2.12 -14.23 -21.97
N GLU A 133 -2.44 -13.11 -21.30
CA GLU A 133 -1.60 -12.58 -20.24
C GLU A 133 -1.77 -13.41 -18.96
N ILE A 134 -0.66 -13.93 -18.44
CA ILE A 134 -0.65 -14.70 -17.19
C ILE A 134 -0.41 -13.75 -16.02
N THR A 135 -1.31 -13.79 -15.04
CA THR A 135 -1.21 -13.04 -13.79
C THR A 135 -1.17 -14.02 -12.62
N GLU A 136 -0.32 -13.79 -11.63
CA GLU A 136 -0.23 -14.59 -10.40
C GLU A 136 -0.14 -13.66 -9.21
N GLU A 137 -1.10 -13.74 -8.30
CA GLU A 137 -1.27 -12.79 -7.20
C GLU A 137 -1.65 -13.48 -5.89
N LEU A 138 -1.22 -12.89 -4.77
CA LEU A 138 -1.66 -13.30 -3.43
C LEU A 138 -3.09 -12.81 -3.18
N VAL A 139 -3.98 -13.71 -2.80
CA VAL A 139 -5.38 -13.39 -2.47
C VAL A 139 -5.54 -13.07 -1.00
N CYS A 140 -5.05 -13.94 -0.12
CA CYS A 140 -5.08 -13.68 1.32
C CYS A 140 -4.11 -14.59 2.08
N MET A 141 -3.87 -14.22 3.33
CA MET A 141 -3.17 -15.02 4.33
C MET A 141 -4.05 -15.11 5.58
N ARG A 142 -4.10 -16.29 6.20
CA ARG A 142 -4.77 -16.56 7.47
C ARG A 142 -3.77 -17.22 8.41
N SER A 143 -3.85 -16.89 9.70
CA SER A 143 -3.05 -17.47 10.79
C SER A 143 -3.98 -17.79 11.96
#